data_AF-A0A6S5D880-F1
#
_entry.id   AF-A0A6S5D880-F1
#
_cell.length_a   1.000
_cell.length_b   1.000
_cell.length_c   1.000
_cell.angle_alpha   90.00
_cell.angle_beta   90.00
_cell.angle_gamma   90.00
#
_symmetry.space_group_name_H-M   'P 1'
#
loop_
_entity.id
_entity.type
_entity.pdbx_description
1 polymer ?
#
loop_
_entity_poly.entity_id
_entity_poly.type
_entity_poly.pdbx_seq_one_letter_code
_entity_poly.pdbx_strand_id
1 'polypeptide(L)'
;MQHYYDGLEIRPPALREQQQLDQLNHQLTHVSQYCAGYSSAYRQCHLEDLAELATLPLLDTTELFAAQQAHPPFAGLTGRPASQALRVFSCPGQLAIPEYAGADWWGAARALFAAGFKAGEVMLNGHDYHAGPTAFIFDNGARQLGAPVVPCGPHDTQRQLEALLRYQPTGYVGPLVTLLDLLEAAEAAEIPTDSLRRALLCEATHPETAPLRAVHGIAALNCLVWQDVGVVAYESQPGQGFIVNESCIVEIIDPTSGNPVSGDETGQLVVTRLDLEYPLLRLVTDWQGHWLAKHSACGRTNRRLKLV
;
A
#
# COMPACT_ATOMS: atom_id res chain seq x y z
N MET A 1 12.34 16.33 -15.91
CA MET A 1 11.34 15.37 -15.39
C MET A 1 11.63 15.20 -13.91
N GLN A 2 10.65 15.41 -13.03
CA GLN A 2 10.81 15.04 -11.62
C GLN A 2 11.00 13.52 -11.56
N HIS A 3 12.10 13.05 -10.97
CA HIS A 3 12.39 11.62 -10.82
C HIS A 3 11.74 10.99 -9.58
N TYR A 4 11.23 11.84 -8.69
CA TYR A 4 10.66 11.49 -7.39
C TYR A 4 9.31 12.19 -7.26
N TYR A 5 8.36 11.56 -6.57
CA TYR A 5 7.03 12.14 -6.35
C TYR A 5 7.09 13.38 -5.46
N ASP A 6 7.88 13.31 -4.38
CA ASP A 6 8.11 14.41 -3.45
C ASP A 6 9.53 14.35 -2.83
N GLY A 7 9.84 15.31 -1.95
CA GLY A 7 11.13 15.38 -1.27
C GLY A 7 11.35 14.30 -0.20
N LEU A 8 10.31 13.59 0.23
CA LEU A 8 10.44 12.54 1.26
C LEU A 8 11.18 11.32 0.70
N GLU A 9 11.04 11.03 -0.59
CA GLU A 9 11.71 9.90 -1.24
C GLU A 9 13.24 9.97 -1.19
N ILE A 10 13.81 11.18 -1.12
CA ILE A 10 15.25 11.44 -1.15
C ILE A 10 15.80 12.02 0.16
N ARG A 11 14.97 12.09 1.21
CA ARG A 11 15.41 12.66 2.49
C ARG A 11 16.50 11.80 3.14
N PRO A 12 17.54 12.40 3.76
CA PRO A 12 18.60 11.63 4.43
C PRO A 12 18.01 10.64 5.45
N PRO A 13 18.57 9.41 5.58
CA PRO A 13 18.05 8.39 6.49
C PRO A 13 17.83 8.87 7.93
N ALA A 14 18.81 9.56 8.52
CA ALA A 14 18.69 10.10 9.88
C ALA A 14 17.53 11.11 10.03
N LEU A 15 17.29 11.95 9.01
CA LEU A 15 16.16 12.88 9.02
C LEU A 15 14.83 12.14 8.86
N ARG A 16 14.79 11.06 8.06
CA ARG A 16 13.60 10.20 7.94
C ARG A 16 13.24 9.58 9.28
N GLU A 17 14.21 8.96 9.95
CA GLU A 17 14.00 8.29 11.23
C GLU A 17 13.50 9.27 12.30
N GLN A 18 14.12 10.45 12.40
CA GLN A 18 13.67 11.49 13.32
C GLN A 18 12.24 11.95 13.04
N GLN A 19 11.91 12.25 11.78
CA GLN A 19 10.56 12.71 11.43
C GLN A 19 9.49 11.63 11.58
N GLN A 20 9.84 10.37 11.32
CA GLN A 20 8.95 9.24 11.57
C GLN A 20 8.74 9.02 13.07
N LEU A 21 9.77 9.18 13.89
CA LEU A 21 9.65 9.14 15.35
C LEU A 21 8.75 10.26 15.88
N ASP A 22 8.96 11.49 15.43
CA ASP A 22 8.12 12.64 15.80
C ASP A 22 6.64 12.39 15.45
N GLN A 23 6.38 11.87 14.24
CA GLN A 23 5.03 11.53 13.79
C GLN A 23 4.42 10.40 14.60
N LEU A 24 5.21 9.36 14.90
CA LEU A 24 4.77 8.22 15.71
C LEU A 24 4.45 8.64 17.15
N ASN A 25 5.28 9.45 17.79
CA ASN A 25 5.03 9.96 19.14
C ASN A 25 3.78 10.86 19.19
N HIS A 26 3.56 11.66 18.14
CA HIS A 26 2.31 12.41 17.99
C HIS A 26 1.11 11.47 17.87
N GLN A 27 1.23 10.40 17.06
CA GLN A 27 0.19 9.39 16.91
C GLN A 27 -0.09 8.60 18.20
N LEU A 28 0.93 8.25 18.98
CA LEU A 28 0.76 7.59 20.28
C LEU A 28 0.01 8.49 21.27
N THR A 29 0.34 9.79 21.28
CA THR A 29 -0.40 10.78 22.06
C THR A 29 -1.87 10.82 21.62
N HIS A 30 -2.13 10.87 20.31
CA HIS A 30 -3.49 10.87 19.75
C HIS A 30 -4.27 9.59 20.09
N VAL A 31 -3.65 8.42 19.92
CA VAL A 31 -4.22 7.11 20.29
C VAL A 31 -4.62 7.09 21.75
N SER A 32 -3.77 7.61 22.64
CA SER A 32 -4.05 7.66 24.07
C SER A 32 -5.27 8.51 24.44
N GLN A 33 -5.59 9.52 23.63
CA GLN A 33 -6.68 10.48 23.86
C GLN A 33 -7.99 10.05 23.20
N TYR A 34 -7.92 9.50 22.00
CA TYR A 34 -9.09 9.34 21.12
C TYR A 34 -9.42 7.88 20.76
N CYS A 35 -8.46 6.96 20.84
CA CYS A 35 -8.65 5.57 20.42
C CYS A 35 -8.85 4.64 21.63
N ALA A 36 -10.06 4.63 22.18
CA ALA A 36 -10.39 3.87 23.40
C ALA A 36 -10.17 2.34 23.29
N GLY A 37 -10.14 1.81 22.06
CA GLY A 37 -9.91 0.39 21.77
C GLY A 37 -8.49 -0.09 22.01
N TYR A 38 -7.52 0.83 22.06
CA TYR A 38 -6.14 0.48 22.35
C TYR A 38 -5.93 0.16 23.83
N SER A 39 -5.11 -0.85 24.08
CA SER A 39 -4.72 -1.26 25.44
C SER A 39 -3.98 -0.13 26.16
N SER A 40 -3.92 -0.20 27.49
CA SER A 40 -3.18 0.79 28.29
C SER A 40 -1.68 0.82 27.99
N ALA A 41 -1.12 -0.24 27.38
CA ALA A 41 0.29 -0.28 26.99
C ALA A 41 0.66 0.78 25.95
N TYR A 42 -0.31 1.24 25.15
CA TYR A 42 -0.09 2.32 24.16
C TYR A 42 -0.33 3.72 24.75
N ARG A 43 -0.81 3.82 26.00
CA ARG A 43 -1.14 5.10 26.63
C ARG A 43 0.07 5.67 27.33
N GLN A 44 0.29 6.99 27.19
CA GLN A 44 1.41 7.70 27.82
C GLN A 44 2.80 7.16 27.45
N CYS A 45 2.91 6.54 26.28
CA CYS A 45 4.17 6.10 25.72
C CYS A 45 4.80 7.22 24.90
N HIS A 46 6.09 7.48 25.14
CA HIS A 46 6.95 8.33 24.32
C HIS A 46 8.19 7.49 24.01
N LEU A 47 8.52 7.38 22.73
CA LEU A 47 9.67 6.63 22.26
C LEU A 47 10.84 7.60 22.02
N GLU A 48 12.03 7.24 22.48
CA GLU A 48 13.26 8.01 22.26
C GLU A 48 13.92 7.68 20.91
N ASP A 49 13.66 6.48 20.38
CA ASP A 49 14.04 6.06 19.03
C ASP A 49 13.04 5.06 18.42
N LEU A 50 13.18 4.78 17.13
CA LEU A 50 12.28 3.86 16.42
C LEU A 50 12.48 2.38 16.81
N ALA A 51 13.61 2.00 17.39
CA ALA A 51 13.84 0.63 17.85
C ALA A 51 12.98 0.30 19.08
N GLU A 52 12.62 1.30 19.89
CA GLU A 52 11.69 1.14 21.01
C GLU A 52 10.26 0.79 20.59
N LEU A 53 9.93 0.89 19.29
CA LEU A 53 8.67 0.37 18.75
C LEU A 53 8.47 -1.09 19.16
N ALA A 54 9.54 -1.89 19.22
CA ALA A 54 9.47 -3.30 19.64
C ALA A 54 8.93 -3.53 21.06
N THR A 55 8.90 -2.51 21.93
CA THR A 55 8.35 -2.60 23.28
C THR A 55 6.82 -2.53 23.31
N LEU A 56 6.20 -1.99 22.26
CA LEU A 56 4.74 -1.92 22.15
C LEU A 56 4.19 -3.30 21.79
N PRO A 57 2.96 -3.65 22.21
CA PRO A 57 2.34 -4.91 21.81
C PRO A 57 2.24 -5.04 20.27
N LEU A 58 2.16 -6.27 19.78
CA LEU A 58 1.74 -6.52 18.41
C LEU A 58 0.22 -6.39 18.31
N LEU A 59 -0.29 -5.97 17.15
CA LEU A 59 -1.70 -6.10 16.82
C LEU A 59 -1.91 -7.31 15.92
N ASP A 60 -2.84 -8.17 16.32
CA ASP A 60 -3.28 -9.32 15.55
C ASP A 60 -4.63 -9.04 14.89
N THR A 61 -4.73 -9.31 13.59
CA THR A 61 -5.94 -9.01 12.80
C THR A 61 -7.16 -9.82 13.28
N THR A 62 -6.95 -11.04 13.79
CA THR A 62 -8.03 -11.88 14.33
C THR A 62 -8.58 -11.30 15.63
N GLU A 63 -7.70 -10.84 16.53
CA GLU A 63 -8.09 -10.16 17.76
C GLU A 63 -8.82 -8.84 17.47
N LEU A 64 -8.32 -8.04 16.54
CA LEU A 64 -8.96 -6.79 16.12
C LEU A 64 -10.36 -7.05 15.52
N PHE A 65 -10.50 -8.10 14.71
CA PHE A 65 -11.79 -8.47 14.14
C PHE A 65 -12.78 -8.89 15.23
N ALA A 66 -12.35 -9.74 16.17
CA ALA A 66 -13.18 -10.12 17.31
C ALA A 66 -13.59 -8.90 18.16
N ALA A 67 -12.69 -7.93 18.35
CA ALA A 67 -12.99 -6.69 19.06
C ALA A 67 -14.06 -5.85 18.34
N GLN A 68 -13.99 -5.74 17.00
CA GLN A 68 -14.99 -5.03 16.20
C GLN A 68 -16.36 -5.71 16.23
N GLN A 69 -16.40 -7.05 16.26
CA GLN A 69 -17.64 -7.80 16.44
C GLN A 69 -18.28 -7.56 17.80
N ALA A 70 -17.45 -7.46 18.85
CA ALA A 70 -17.93 -7.15 20.20
C ALA A 70 -18.34 -5.67 20.38
N HIS A 71 -17.67 -4.75 19.68
CA HIS A 71 -17.82 -3.30 19.82
C HIS A 71 -17.86 -2.60 18.45
N PRO A 72 -18.96 -2.71 17.69
CA PRO A 72 -19.05 -2.11 16.37
C PRO A 72 -19.05 -0.57 16.42
N PRO A 73 -18.68 0.12 15.31
CA PRO A 73 -18.19 -0.47 14.06
C PRO A 73 -16.68 -0.75 14.04
N PHE A 74 -15.89 -0.03 14.84
CA PHE A 74 -14.42 -0.03 14.74
C PHE A 74 -13.70 -0.35 16.06
N ALA A 75 -14.41 -0.85 17.08
CA ALA A 75 -13.85 -1.18 18.40
C ALA A 75 -13.09 -0.05 19.12
N GLY A 76 -13.33 1.22 18.74
CA GLY A 76 -12.55 2.35 19.27
C GLY A 76 -11.10 2.41 18.76
N LEU A 77 -10.80 1.78 17.63
CA LEU A 77 -9.48 1.81 16.97
C LEU A 77 -9.26 3.03 16.09
N THR A 78 -10.30 3.84 15.88
CA THR A 78 -10.26 5.04 15.04
C THR A 78 -10.11 6.30 15.89
N GLY A 79 -9.28 7.22 15.40
CA GLY A 79 -9.09 8.54 16.00
C GLY A 79 -10.22 9.53 15.70
N ARG A 80 -11.17 9.13 14.85
CA ARG A 80 -12.35 9.92 14.48
C ARG A 80 -13.63 9.08 14.57
N PRO A 81 -14.79 9.72 14.78
CA PRO A 81 -16.06 9.02 14.81
C PRO A 81 -16.41 8.46 13.42
N ALA A 82 -17.06 7.30 13.40
CA ALA A 82 -17.47 6.63 12.17
C ALA A 82 -18.35 7.49 11.25
N SER A 83 -19.10 8.45 11.79
CA SER A 83 -19.90 9.41 11.03
C SER A 83 -19.08 10.37 10.15
N GLN A 84 -17.76 10.44 10.35
CA GLN A 84 -16.84 11.22 9.52
C GLN A 84 -16.10 10.37 8.48
N ALA A 85 -16.28 9.04 8.50
CA ALA A 85 -15.71 8.19 7.47
C ALA A 85 -16.41 8.49 6.12
N LEU A 86 -15.61 8.65 5.07
CA LEU A 86 -16.09 8.83 3.70
C LEU A 86 -16.55 7.49 3.11
N ARG A 87 -15.89 6.40 3.50
CA ARG A 87 -16.28 5.03 3.15
C ARG A 87 -16.03 4.10 4.33
N VAL A 88 -16.81 3.03 4.38
CA VAL A 88 -16.59 1.91 5.30
C VAL A 88 -16.68 0.64 4.48
N PHE A 89 -15.62 -0.14 4.48
CA PHE A 89 -15.53 -1.41 3.78
C PHE A 89 -15.82 -2.55 4.76
N SER A 90 -16.53 -3.56 4.29
CA SER A 90 -16.91 -4.72 5.08
C SER A 90 -16.73 -5.98 4.23
N CYS A 91 -15.60 -6.64 4.42
CA CYS A 91 -15.34 -7.95 3.84
C CYS A 91 -15.71 -9.03 4.87
N PRO A 92 -16.42 -10.11 4.50
CA PRO A 92 -16.72 -11.20 5.42
C PRO A 92 -15.46 -11.78 6.08
N GLY A 93 -15.46 -11.84 7.42
CA GLY A 93 -14.35 -12.40 8.19
C GLY A 93 -13.11 -11.52 8.29
N GLN A 94 -13.20 -10.23 7.94
CA GLN A 94 -12.10 -9.28 7.99
C GLN A 94 -12.56 -7.99 8.70
N LEU A 95 -11.61 -7.10 8.99
CA LEU A 95 -11.90 -5.83 9.65
C LEU A 95 -12.91 -5.00 8.84
N ALA A 96 -13.79 -4.30 9.55
CA ALA A 96 -14.45 -3.12 9.04
C ALA A 96 -13.41 -2.01 8.91
N ILE A 97 -13.16 -1.56 7.68
CA ILE A 97 -12.07 -0.65 7.35
C ILE A 97 -12.66 0.72 6.99
N PRO A 98 -12.34 1.80 7.74
CA PRO A 98 -12.74 3.14 7.37
C PRO A 98 -11.83 3.72 6.30
N GLU A 99 -12.34 4.63 5.49
CA GLU A 99 -11.55 5.61 4.75
C GLU A 99 -12.01 7.01 5.16
N TYR A 100 -11.06 7.85 5.57
CA TYR A 100 -11.30 9.25 5.94
C TYR A 100 -10.78 10.21 4.86
N ALA A 101 -10.96 11.51 5.07
CA ALA A 101 -10.60 12.52 4.08
C ALA A 101 -9.08 12.74 4.01
N GLY A 102 -8.51 12.54 2.83
CA GLY A 102 -7.09 12.79 2.57
C GLY A 102 -6.79 12.77 1.08
N ALA A 103 -5.77 13.52 0.68
CA ALA A 103 -5.39 13.65 -0.72
C ALA A 103 -4.85 12.31 -1.27
N ASP A 104 -3.92 11.67 -0.54
CA ASP A 104 -3.41 10.30 -0.76
C ASP A 104 -3.45 9.51 0.56
N TRP A 105 -4.65 9.35 1.11
CA TRP A 105 -4.91 8.75 2.42
C TRP A 105 -4.35 7.32 2.54
N TRP A 106 -4.31 6.60 1.41
CA TRP A 106 -3.80 5.22 1.32
C TRP A 106 -2.32 5.12 0.91
N GLY A 107 -1.66 6.25 0.62
CA GLY A 107 -0.25 6.29 0.21
C GLY A 107 0.05 5.72 -1.18
N ALA A 108 -0.93 5.59 -2.07
CA ALA A 108 -0.74 4.95 -3.37
C ALA A 108 -0.05 5.84 -4.42
N ALA A 109 -0.07 7.17 -4.24
CA ALA A 109 0.46 8.10 -5.25
C ALA A 109 1.95 7.89 -5.54
N ARG A 110 2.77 7.59 -4.52
CA ARG A 110 4.22 7.32 -4.72
C ARG A 110 4.47 6.07 -5.57
N ALA A 111 3.73 5.00 -5.31
CA ALA A 111 3.88 3.74 -6.07
C ALA A 111 3.44 3.92 -7.53
N LEU A 112 2.33 4.61 -7.75
CA LEU A 112 1.88 4.96 -9.10
C LEU A 112 2.89 5.87 -9.81
N PHE A 113 3.43 6.88 -9.14
CA PHE A 113 4.46 7.75 -9.72
C PHE A 113 5.74 6.96 -10.07
N ALA A 114 6.18 6.06 -9.19
CA ALA A 114 7.34 5.20 -9.43
C ALA A 114 7.14 4.25 -10.62
N ALA A 115 5.92 3.74 -10.83
CA ALA A 115 5.52 2.98 -12.01
C ALA A 115 5.36 3.85 -13.29
N GLY A 116 5.55 5.16 -13.18
CA GLY A 116 5.59 6.09 -14.30
C GLY A 116 4.24 6.67 -14.70
N PHE A 117 3.21 6.54 -13.87
CA PHE A 117 1.93 7.24 -14.06
C PHE A 117 2.11 8.75 -13.89
N LYS A 118 1.35 9.54 -14.65
CA LYS A 118 1.44 11.01 -14.64
C LYS A 118 0.07 11.66 -14.65
N ALA A 119 0.04 12.93 -14.27
CA ALA A 119 -1.14 13.77 -14.39
C ALA A 119 -1.65 13.82 -15.84
N GLY A 120 -2.97 13.74 -16.01
CA GLY A 120 -3.65 13.77 -17.31
C GLY A 120 -3.59 12.47 -18.12
N GLU A 121 -2.80 11.49 -17.68
CA GLU A 121 -2.73 10.19 -18.31
C GLU A 121 -3.77 9.23 -17.70
N VAL A 122 -4.59 8.61 -18.55
CA VAL A 122 -5.70 7.75 -18.10
C VAL A 122 -5.15 6.43 -17.55
N MET A 123 -5.63 6.05 -16.37
CA MET A 123 -5.35 4.78 -15.69
C MET A 123 -6.57 3.85 -15.76
N LEU A 124 -6.36 2.61 -16.20
CA LEU A 124 -7.34 1.54 -16.10
C LEU A 124 -7.17 0.84 -14.74
N ASN A 125 -8.21 0.82 -13.91
CA ASN A 125 -8.15 0.17 -12.60
C ASN A 125 -8.93 -1.16 -12.63
N GLY A 126 -8.17 -2.26 -12.66
CA GLY A 126 -8.67 -3.63 -12.72
C GLY A 126 -9.10 -4.21 -11.37
N HIS A 127 -8.98 -3.48 -10.26
CA HIS A 127 -9.44 -3.96 -8.96
C HIS A 127 -10.96 -3.84 -8.78
N ASP A 128 -11.52 -4.74 -7.98
CA ASP A 128 -12.95 -4.75 -7.65
C ASP A 128 -13.33 -3.60 -6.71
N TYR A 129 -14.32 -2.79 -7.13
CA TYR A 129 -14.86 -1.66 -6.37
C TYR A 129 -15.97 -2.03 -5.37
N HIS A 130 -16.39 -3.30 -5.35
CA HIS A 130 -17.46 -3.81 -4.51
C HIS A 130 -16.96 -4.63 -3.32
N ALA A 131 -15.84 -5.34 -3.48
CA ALA A 131 -15.37 -6.30 -2.49
C ALA A 131 -14.65 -5.64 -1.30
N GLY A 132 -13.78 -4.65 -1.54
CA GLY A 132 -12.92 -4.08 -0.50
C GLY A 132 -12.25 -2.76 -0.92
N PRO A 133 -11.30 -2.25 -0.12
CA PRO A 133 -10.73 -0.92 -0.34
C PRO A 133 -9.72 -0.86 -1.49
N THR A 134 -9.18 -1.98 -1.99
CA THR A 134 -8.05 -1.99 -2.94
C THR A 134 -8.28 -1.14 -4.19
N ALA A 135 -9.48 -1.19 -4.79
CA ALA A 135 -9.77 -0.32 -5.91
C ALA A 135 -9.75 1.17 -5.52
N PHE A 136 -10.26 1.51 -4.33
CA PHE A 136 -10.27 2.86 -3.79
C PHE A 136 -8.89 3.35 -3.34
N ILE A 137 -7.99 2.45 -2.92
CA ILE A 137 -6.58 2.74 -2.62
C ILE A 137 -5.93 3.38 -3.85
N PHE A 138 -6.02 2.73 -5.01
CA PHE A 138 -5.40 3.24 -6.23
C PHE A 138 -6.20 4.36 -6.89
N ASP A 139 -7.52 4.38 -6.78
CA ASP A 139 -8.34 5.50 -7.20
C ASP A 139 -7.96 6.79 -6.45
N ASN A 140 -7.75 6.71 -5.13
CA ASN A 140 -7.30 7.85 -4.32
C ASN A 140 -5.91 8.34 -4.74
N GLY A 141 -4.93 7.44 -4.88
CA GLY A 141 -3.57 7.81 -5.31
C GLY A 141 -3.53 8.37 -6.74
N ALA A 142 -4.31 7.83 -7.66
CA ALA A 142 -4.38 8.33 -9.04
C ALA A 142 -5.02 9.71 -9.10
N ARG A 143 -6.11 9.95 -8.35
CA ARG A 143 -6.71 11.28 -8.21
C ARG A 143 -5.73 12.29 -7.63
N GLN A 144 -4.92 11.90 -6.64
CA GLN A 144 -3.86 12.77 -6.12
C GLN A 144 -2.82 13.12 -7.17
N LEU A 145 -2.43 12.16 -8.03
CA LEU A 145 -1.53 12.40 -9.15
C LEU A 145 -2.15 13.25 -10.27
N GLY A 146 -3.47 13.45 -10.26
CA GLY A 146 -4.19 14.07 -11.37
C GLY A 146 -4.40 13.14 -12.57
N ALA A 147 -4.31 11.82 -12.37
CA ALA A 147 -4.55 10.81 -13.38
C ALA A 147 -6.05 10.43 -13.39
N PRO A 148 -6.78 10.58 -14.51
CA PRO A 148 -8.15 10.09 -14.62
C PRO A 148 -8.20 8.57 -14.48
N VAL A 149 -9.20 8.06 -13.75
CA VAL A 149 -9.36 6.62 -13.48
C VAL A 149 -10.56 6.08 -14.26
N VAL A 150 -10.36 4.97 -14.97
CA VAL A 150 -11.44 4.16 -15.53
C VAL A 150 -11.68 2.97 -14.60
N PRO A 151 -12.78 2.95 -13.83
CA PRO A 151 -13.09 1.88 -12.89
C PRO A 151 -13.71 0.68 -13.63
N CYS A 152 -12.87 -0.15 -14.26
CA CYS A 152 -13.37 -1.30 -15.03
C CYS A 152 -13.60 -2.55 -14.19
N GLY A 153 -12.89 -2.69 -13.07
CA GLY A 153 -12.93 -3.92 -12.27
C GLY A 153 -12.33 -5.12 -13.02
N PRO A 154 -12.31 -6.31 -12.40
CA PRO A 154 -11.60 -7.46 -12.95
C PRO A 154 -12.46 -8.36 -13.87
N HIS A 155 -13.79 -8.29 -13.79
CA HIS A 155 -14.66 -9.35 -14.32
C HIS A 155 -15.34 -9.06 -15.67
N ASP A 156 -15.40 -7.81 -16.11
CA ASP A 156 -16.13 -7.41 -17.33
C ASP A 156 -15.16 -7.07 -18.46
N THR A 157 -14.60 -8.10 -19.09
CA THR A 157 -13.62 -7.97 -20.18
C THR A 157 -14.17 -7.16 -21.35
N GLN A 158 -15.45 -7.32 -21.69
CA GLN A 158 -16.06 -6.52 -22.77
C GLN A 158 -16.02 -5.02 -22.44
N ARG A 159 -16.40 -4.63 -21.22
CA ARG A 159 -16.30 -3.24 -20.77
C ARG A 159 -14.84 -2.75 -20.72
N GLN A 160 -13.90 -3.60 -20.34
CA GLN A 160 -12.46 -3.26 -20.37
C GLN A 160 -11.98 -2.98 -21.80
N LEU A 161 -12.38 -3.79 -22.79
CA LEU A 161 -12.06 -3.58 -24.20
C LEU A 161 -12.70 -2.28 -24.75
N GLU A 162 -13.96 -2.03 -24.42
CA GLU A 162 -14.64 -0.77 -24.77
C GLU A 162 -13.92 0.44 -24.16
N ALA A 163 -13.47 0.32 -22.91
CA ALA A 163 -12.67 1.35 -22.25
C ALA A 163 -11.31 1.56 -22.92
N LEU A 164 -10.64 0.48 -23.33
CA LEU A 164 -9.36 0.53 -24.03
C LEU A 164 -9.47 1.31 -25.33
N LEU A 165 -10.49 1.01 -26.14
CA LEU A 165 -10.77 1.73 -27.40
C LEU A 165 -11.16 3.19 -27.18
N ARG A 166 -12.05 3.44 -26.21
CA ARG A 166 -12.65 4.76 -26.01
C ARG A 166 -11.72 5.75 -25.33
N TYR A 167 -11.01 5.29 -24.30
CA TYR A 167 -10.22 6.16 -23.42
C TYR A 167 -8.73 6.05 -23.66
N GLN A 168 -8.27 5.03 -24.40
CA GLN A 168 -6.85 4.79 -24.71
C GLN A 168 -5.97 4.91 -23.45
N PRO A 169 -6.25 4.12 -22.40
CA PRO A 169 -5.54 4.20 -21.13
C PRO A 169 -4.04 3.97 -21.34
N THR A 170 -3.23 4.74 -20.62
CA THR A 170 -1.77 4.65 -20.77
C THR A 170 -1.12 3.72 -19.76
N GLY A 171 -1.84 3.38 -18.70
CA GLY A 171 -1.39 2.40 -17.73
C GLY A 171 -2.53 1.65 -17.04
N TYR A 172 -2.17 0.52 -16.45
CA TYR A 172 -3.07 -0.39 -15.74
C TYR A 172 -2.62 -0.58 -14.29
N VAL A 173 -3.57 -0.66 -13.36
CA VAL A 173 -3.31 -1.11 -11.99
C VAL A 173 -4.24 -2.27 -11.67
N GLY A 174 -3.69 -3.35 -11.12
CA GLY A 174 -4.48 -4.54 -10.83
C GLY A 174 -3.67 -5.84 -10.75
N PRO A 175 -4.38 -6.97 -10.63
CA PRO A 175 -3.80 -8.30 -10.76
C PRO A 175 -3.17 -8.52 -12.15
N LEU A 176 -2.10 -9.31 -12.23
CA LEU A 176 -1.44 -9.69 -13.48
C LEU A 176 -2.37 -10.52 -14.34
N VAL A 177 -3.07 -11.49 -13.74
CA VAL A 177 -3.98 -12.38 -14.47
C VAL A 177 -5.03 -11.58 -15.24
N THR A 178 -5.67 -10.60 -14.59
CA THR A 178 -6.66 -9.73 -15.21
C THR A 178 -6.07 -8.88 -16.34
N LEU A 179 -4.81 -8.43 -16.22
CA LEU A 179 -4.14 -7.74 -17.31
C LEU A 179 -3.89 -8.66 -18.51
N LEU A 180 -3.44 -9.90 -18.25
CA LEU A 180 -3.20 -10.88 -19.31
C LEU A 180 -4.49 -11.27 -20.03
N ASP A 181 -5.57 -11.50 -19.29
CA ASP A 181 -6.90 -11.80 -19.85
C ASP A 181 -7.39 -10.65 -20.76
N LEU A 182 -7.17 -9.39 -20.35
CA LEU A 182 -7.48 -8.22 -21.17
C LEU A 182 -6.65 -8.17 -22.45
N LEU A 183 -5.35 -8.46 -22.36
CA LEU A 183 -4.44 -8.44 -23.50
C LEU A 183 -4.77 -9.55 -24.51
N GLU A 184 -5.07 -10.77 -24.04
CA GLU A 184 -5.51 -11.90 -24.87
C GLU A 184 -6.84 -11.60 -25.56
N ALA A 185 -7.81 -11.04 -24.81
CA ALA A 185 -9.10 -10.67 -25.38
C ALA A 185 -8.98 -9.53 -26.41
N ALA A 186 -8.05 -8.58 -26.18
CA ALA A 186 -7.79 -7.50 -27.12
C ALA A 186 -7.15 -8.04 -28.41
N GLU A 187 -6.21 -8.98 -28.31
CA GLU A 187 -5.61 -9.66 -29.46
C GLU A 187 -6.68 -10.42 -30.27
N ALA A 188 -7.52 -11.23 -29.60
CA ALA A 188 -8.59 -11.97 -30.25
C ALA A 188 -9.64 -11.08 -30.94
N ALA A 189 -9.87 -9.87 -30.42
CA ALA A 189 -10.77 -8.88 -30.98
C ALA A 189 -10.11 -7.91 -31.97
N GLU A 190 -8.82 -8.09 -32.28
CA GLU A 190 -8.01 -7.19 -33.12
C GLU A 190 -8.02 -5.72 -32.63
N ILE A 191 -8.10 -5.53 -31.31
CA ILE A 191 -8.10 -4.23 -30.65
C ILE A 191 -6.66 -3.81 -30.29
N PRO A 192 -6.19 -2.61 -30.70
CA PRO A 192 -4.83 -2.18 -30.44
C PRO A 192 -4.60 -1.83 -28.96
N THR A 193 -3.50 -2.32 -28.39
CA THR A 193 -3.10 -2.10 -26.99
C THR A 193 -1.90 -1.17 -26.83
N ASP A 194 -1.40 -0.56 -27.91
CA ASP A 194 -0.19 0.31 -27.91
C ASP A 194 -0.25 1.53 -26.98
N SER A 195 -1.47 1.92 -26.60
CA SER A 195 -1.69 2.99 -25.62
C SER A 195 -1.20 2.57 -24.23
N LEU A 196 -1.39 1.30 -23.86
CA LEU A 196 -1.05 0.74 -22.56
C LEU A 196 0.46 0.49 -22.47
N ARG A 197 1.18 1.39 -21.80
CA ARG A 197 2.65 1.40 -21.78
C ARG A 197 3.25 1.06 -20.42
N ARG A 198 2.44 1.03 -19.37
CA ARG A 198 2.90 0.76 -18.01
C ARG A 198 1.86 0.04 -17.16
N ALA A 199 2.33 -0.65 -16.13
CA ALA A 199 1.45 -1.27 -15.16
C ALA A 199 2.03 -1.20 -13.75
N LEU A 200 1.13 -1.14 -12.76
CA LEU A 200 1.46 -1.40 -11.37
C LEU A 200 0.70 -2.67 -10.93
N LEU A 201 1.44 -3.74 -10.71
CA LEU A 201 0.90 -5.04 -10.32
C LEU A 201 0.81 -5.13 -8.80
N CYS A 202 -0.32 -5.64 -8.32
CA CYS A 202 -0.70 -5.57 -6.91
C CYS A 202 -1.08 -6.97 -6.41
N GLU A 203 -0.08 -7.85 -6.30
CA GLU A 203 -0.26 -9.24 -5.90
C GLU A 203 0.86 -9.67 -4.95
N ALA A 204 0.51 -10.47 -3.93
CA ALA A 204 1.46 -10.97 -2.93
C ALA A 204 2.52 -11.92 -3.52
N THR A 205 2.22 -12.53 -4.68
CA THR A 205 3.14 -13.42 -5.40
C THR A 205 4.30 -12.69 -6.08
N HIS A 206 4.21 -11.36 -6.24
CA HIS A 206 5.24 -10.52 -6.86
C HIS A 206 5.78 -11.09 -8.18
N PRO A 207 4.91 -11.17 -9.21
CA PRO A 207 5.26 -11.82 -10.46
C PRO A 207 6.43 -11.14 -11.19
N GLU A 208 7.12 -11.91 -12.02
CA GLU A 208 8.12 -11.39 -12.94
C GLU A 208 7.47 -10.45 -13.96
N THR A 209 7.99 -9.24 -14.07
CA THR A 209 7.44 -8.21 -14.98
C THR A 209 8.19 -8.08 -16.30
N ALA A 210 9.37 -8.71 -16.43
CA ALA A 210 10.17 -8.66 -17.65
C ALA A 210 9.42 -9.18 -18.90
N PRO A 211 8.62 -10.27 -18.82
CA PRO A 211 7.84 -10.75 -19.97
C PRO A 211 6.84 -9.72 -20.50
N LEU A 212 6.15 -8.97 -19.63
CA LEU A 212 5.20 -7.92 -20.06
C LEU A 212 5.87 -6.86 -20.94
N ARG A 213 7.11 -6.49 -20.60
CA ARG A 213 7.88 -5.52 -21.38
C ARG A 213 8.35 -6.11 -22.70
N ALA A 214 8.80 -7.37 -22.70
CA ALA A 214 9.34 -8.02 -23.89
C ALA A 214 8.26 -8.35 -24.93
N VAL A 215 7.07 -8.78 -24.48
CA VAL A 215 5.99 -9.25 -25.34
C VAL A 215 5.02 -8.11 -25.70
N HIS A 216 4.61 -7.30 -24.72
CA HIS A 216 3.56 -6.30 -24.89
C HIS A 216 4.06 -4.85 -24.83
N GLY A 217 5.37 -4.62 -24.61
CA GLY A 217 5.93 -3.27 -24.46
C GLY A 217 5.56 -2.56 -23.14
N ILE A 218 4.86 -3.24 -22.23
CA ILE A 218 4.36 -2.69 -20.97
C ILE A 218 5.47 -2.71 -19.92
N ALA A 219 5.89 -1.53 -19.43
CA ALA A 219 6.77 -1.44 -18.27
C ALA A 219 5.98 -1.66 -16.98
N ALA A 220 6.16 -2.82 -16.34
CA ALA A 220 5.44 -3.15 -15.12
C ALA A 220 6.36 -3.16 -13.88
N LEU A 221 5.82 -2.66 -12.77
CA LEU A 221 6.41 -2.73 -11.43
C LEU A 221 5.41 -3.38 -10.48
N ASN A 222 5.91 -3.94 -9.37
CA ASN A 222 5.06 -4.47 -8.31
C ASN A 222 4.94 -3.48 -7.14
N CYS A 223 3.83 -3.55 -6.40
CA CYS A 223 3.76 -3.01 -5.05
C CYS A 223 3.15 -3.99 -4.06
N LEU A 224 3.51 -3.78 -2.80
CA LEU A 224 2.95 -4.45 -1.64
C LEU A 224 1.81 -3.58 -1.10
N VAL A 225 0.58 -4.03 -1.32
CA VAL A 225 -0.63 -3.36 -0.86
C VAL A 225 -1.36 -4.26 0.12
N TRP A 226 -1.82 -3.70 1.22
CA TRP A 226 -2.71 -4.37 2.15
C TRP A 226 -3.97 -3.54 2.32
N GLN A 227 -5.13 -4.17 2.33
CA GLN A 227 -6.42 -3.49 2.41
C GLN A 227 -6.58 -2.64 3.67
N ASP A 228 -5.99 -3.06 4.80
CA ASP A 228 -6.11 -2.37 6.09
C ASP A 228 -5.21 -1.13 6.17
N VAL A 229 -4.07 -1.17 5.48
CA VAL A 229 -3.00 -0.17 5.61
C VAL A 229 -2.88 0.75 4.40
N GLY A 230 -3.14 0.24 3.19
CA GLY A 230 -2.81 0.90 1.92
C GLY A 230 -1.55 0.32 1.28
N VAL A 231 -0.80 1.16 0.56
CA VAL A 231 0.46 0.73 -0.07
C VAL A 231 1.60 0.77 0.95
N VAL A 232 2.08 -0.40 1.36
CA VAL A 232 3.14 -0.57 2.37
C VAL A 232 4.51 -0.33 1.76
N ALA A 233 4.76 -0.86 0.56
CA ALA A 233 6.03 -0.74 -0.14
C ALA A 233 5.86 -0.90 -1.65
N TYR A 234 6.80 -0.41 -2.46
CA TYR A 234 6.70 -0.45 -3.92
C TYR A 234 8.06 -0.58 -4.61
N GLU A 235 8.08 -1.20 -5.79
CA GLU A 235 9.26 -1.21 -6.64
C GLU A 235 9.44 0.15 -7.33
N SER A 236 10.69 0.52 -7.59
CA SER A 236 11.04 1.63 -8.49
C SER A 236 11.79 1.16 -9.74
N GLN A 237 12.28 -0.07 -9.70
CA GLN A 237 12.93 -0.78 -10.80
C GLN A 237 12.57 -2.26 -10.65
N PRO A 238 12.29 -2.98 -11.76
CA PRO A 238 11.89 -4.38 -11.70
C PRO A 238 12.91 -5.25 -10.95
N GLY A 239 12.45 -6.04 -9.98
CA GLY A 239 13.27 -7.03 -9.29
C GLY A 239 14.34 -6.45 -8.36
N GLN A 240 14.31 -5.13 -8.10
CA GLN A 240 15.25 -4.46 -7.18
C GLN A 240 14.70 -4.34 -5.75
N GLY A 241 13.64 -5.08 -5.41
CA GLY A 241 13.02 -5.07 -4.08
C GLY A 241 12.12 -3.86 -3.84
N PHE A 242 11.31 -3.96 -2.80
CA PHE A 242 10.28 -3.00 -2.44
C PHE A 242 10.84 -1.93 -1.52
N ILE A 243 10.71 -0.67 -1.91
CA ILE A 243 11.03 0.49 -1.09
C ILE A 243 9.84 0.75 -0.17
N VAL A 244 10.08 0.82 1.14
CA VAL A 244 9.05 1.11 2.13
C VAL A 244 8.42 2.48 1.85
N ASN A 245 7.10 2.56 1.91
CA ASN A 245 6.39 3.82 1.71
C ASN A 245 6.60 4.75 2.90
N GLU A 246 6.63 6.06 2.65
CA GLU A 246 6.90 7.05 3.70
C GLU A 246 5.73 7.19 4.71
N SER A 247 4.54 6.67 4.37
CA SER A 247 3.38 6.57 5.27
C SER A 247 3.40 5.34 6.19
N CYS A 248 4.42 4.49 6.08
CA CYS A 248 4.54 3.26 6.86
C CYS A 248 5.92 3.18 7.54
N ILE A 249 5.94 2.53 8.70
CA ILE A 249 7.14 1.98 9.32
C ILE A 249 6.99 0.47 9.24
N VAL A 250 8.04 -0.22 8.78
CA VAL A 250 8.05 -1.68 8.65
C VAL A 250 9.15 -2.24 9.55
N GLU A 251 8.77 -3.22 10.37
CA GLU A 251 9.66 -4.09 11.12
C GLU A 251 9.67 -5.48 10.45
N ILE A 252 10.78 -6.21 10.62
CA ILE A 252 10.84 -7.64 10.30
C ILE A 252 11.20 -8.32 11.61
N ILE A 253 10.34 -9.22 12.09
CA ILE A 253 10.45 -9.83 13.41
C ILE A 253 10.57 -11.35 13.32
N ASP A 254 11.15 -11.96 14.35
CA ASP A 254 11.02 -13.40 14.58
C ASP A 254 9.59 -13.67 15.10
N PRO A 255 8.79 -14.52 14.43
CA PRO A 255 7.37 -14.72 14.76
C PRO A 255 7.16 -15.45 16.10
N THR A 256 8.21 -16.11 16.64
CA THR A 256 8.13 -16.81 17.93
C THR A 256 8.39 -15.85 19.09
N SER A 257 9.40 -15.00 18.96
CA SER A 257 9.84 -14.09 20.02
C SER A 257 9.20 -12.70 19.96
N GLY A 258 8.70 -12.27 18.80
CA GLY A 258 8.16 -10.93 18.57
C GLY A 258 9.22 -9.83 18.41
N ASN A 259 10.51 -10.20 18.48
CA ASN A 259 11.63 -9.26 18.43
C ASN A 259 12.12 -9.02 16.99
N PRO A 260 12.63 -7.83 16.65
CA PRO A 260 13.21 -7.55 15.35
C PRO A 260 14.39 -8.48 15.02
N VAL A 261 14.44 -8.96 13.77
CA VAL A 261 15.59 -9.73 13.25
C VAL A 261 16.71 -8.79 12.76
N SER A 262 17.93 -9.31 12.70
CA SER A 262 19.10 -8.51 12.33
C SER A 262 19.50 -8.72 10.87
N GLY A 263 20.00 -7.66 10.22
CA GLY A 263 20.61 -7.78 8.89
C GLY A 263 19.64 -8.28 7.81
N ASP A 264 20.03 -9.37 7.15
CA ASP A 264 19.32 -10.02 6.05
C ASP A 264 18.57 -11.30 6.47
N GLU A 265 18.38 -11.51 7.77
CA GLU A 265 17.57 -12.60 8.29
C GLU A 265 16.11 -12.48 7.82
N THR A 266 15.54 -13.60 7.37
CA THR A 266 14.13 -13.68 7.03
C THR A 266 13.29 -13.69 8.30
N GLY A 267 12.24 -12.87 8.33
CA GLY A 267 11.24 -12.86 9.39
C GLY A 267 9.88 -12.43 8.89
N GLN A 268 8.94 -12.29 9.82
CA GLN A 268 7.58 -11.83 9.56
C GLN A 268 7.53 -10.31 9.50
N LEU A 269 6.86 -9.75 8.49
CA LEU A 269 6.68 -8.31 8.39
C LEU A 269 5.61 -7.84 9.37
N VAL A 270 5.92 -6.73 10.04
CA VAL A 270 5.00 -6.00 10.92
C VAL A 270 4.95 -4.56 10.43
N VAL A 271 3.73 -4.02 10.32
CA VAL A 271 3.51 -2.70 9.71
C VAL A 271 2.88 -1.76 10.71
N THR A 272 3.49 -0.59 10.87
CA THR A 272 2.88 0.56 11.55
C THR A 272 2.47 1.59 10.52
N ARG A 273 1.16 1.83 10.41
CA ARG A 273 0.60 2.90 9.58
C ARG A 273 0.71 4.24 10.31
N LEU A 274 1.34 5.22 9.66
CA LEU A 274 1.48 6.57 10.19
C LEU A 274 0.27 7.44 9.84
N ASP A 275 -0.85 7.18 10.50
CA ASP A 275 -2.14 7.86 10.30
C ASP A 275 -2.84 8.13 11.63
N LEU A 276 -3.39 9.33 11.81
CA LEU A 276 -4.06 9.72 13.05
C LEU A 276 -5.53 9.25 13.12
N GLU A 277 -6.16 9.02 11.96
CA GLU A 277 -7.61 8.74 11.88
C GLU A 277 -7.91 7.24 11.99
N TYR A 278 -7.05 6.39 11.43
CA TYR A 278 -7.05 4.94 11.55
C TYR A 278 -5.63 4.43 11.84
N PRO A 279 -5.10 4.73 13.03
CA PRO A 279 -3.79 4.24 13.44
C PRO A 279 -3.83 2.72 13.55
N LEU A 280 -2.91 2.04 12.86
CA LEU A 280 -2.64 0.61 13.01
C LEU A 280 -1.18 0.47 13.41
N LEU A 281 -0.94 0.27 14.70
CA LEU A 281 0.39 0.19 15.30
C LEU A 281 0.85 -1.26 15.34
N ARG A 282 2.04 -1.56 14.82
CA ARG A 282 2.63 -2.91 14.83
C ARG A 282 1.66 -4.03 14.42
N LEU A 283 0.93 -3.82 13.33
CA LEU A 283 0.00 -4.81 12.81
C LEU A 283 0.76 -5.94 12.12
N VAL A 284 0.54 -7.16 12.60
CA VAL A 284 1.20 -8.37 12.10
C VAL A 284 0.62 -8.76 10.75
N THR A 285 1.51 -9.02 9.78
CA THR A 285 1.13 -9.45 8.43
C THR A 285 1.43 -10.93 8.23
N ASP A 286 0.82 -11.54 7.22
CA ASP A 286 1.17 -12.90 6.79
C ASP A 286 2.41 -12.94 5.87
N TRP A 287 3.06 -11.80 5.63
CA TRP A 287 4.21 -11.71 4.74
C TRP A 287 5.51 -12.03 5.44
N GLN A 288 6.39 -12.75 4.73
CA GLN A 288 7.74 -13.02 5.16
C GLN A 288 8.73 -12.36 4.22
N GLY A 289 9.83 -11.85 4.77
CA GLY A 289 10.83 -11.14 3.99
C GLY A 289 12.09 -10.83 4.78
N HIS A 290 13.04 -10.21 4.10
CA HIS A 290 14.29 -9.73 4.70
C HIS A 290 14.67 -8.37 4.12
N TRP A 291 15.55 -7.65 4.82
CA TRP A 291 16.08 -6.36 4.36
C TRP A 291 17.18 -6.52 3.32
N LEU A 292 17.22 -5.62 2.35
CA LEU A 292 18.32 -5.51 1.39
C LEU A 292 19.36 -4.51 1.92
N ALA A 293 20.61 -4.96 2.06
CA ALA A 293 21.70 -4.16 2.63
C ALA A 293 22.09 -2.90 1.83
N LYS A 294 21.88 -2.91 0.52
CA LYS A 294 22.29 -1.80 -0.36
C LYS A 294 21.18 -0.76 -0.49
N HIS A 295 21.54 0.52 -0.53
CA HIS A 295 20.63 1.57 -0.98
C HIS A 295 20.13 1.32 -2.40
N SER A 296 18.98 1.90 -2.73
CA SER A 296 18.43 1.80 -4.08
C SER A 296 19.28 2.57 -5.08
N ALA A 297 19.57 1.97 -6.24
CA ALA A 297 20.24 2.65 -7.34
C ALA A 297 19.40 3.77 -7.97
N CYS A 298 18.09 3.82 -7.68
CA CYS A 298 17.20 4.88 -8.18
C CYS A 298 17.31 6.21 -7.43
N GLY A 299 18.13 6.29 -6.37
CA GLY A 299 18.31 7.48 -5.54
C GLY A 299 17.30 7.64 -4.39
N ARG A 300 16.25 6.81 -4.34
CA ARG A 300 15.37 6.73 -3.16
C ARG A 300 16.14 6.17 -1.97
N THR A 301 15.91 6.78 -0.81
CA THR A 301 16.75 6.59 0.38
C THR A 301 16.12 5.72 1.46
N ASN A 302 14.81 5.41 1.35
CA ASN A 302 14.15 4.53 2.31
C ASN A 302 14.65 3.08 2.19
N ARG A 303 14.47 2.28 3.25
CA ARG A 303 14.87 0.88 3.31
C ARG A 303 14.15 0.07 2.24
N ARG A 304 14.82 -0.98 1.79
CA ARG A 304 14.28 -1.93 0.83
C ARG A 304 14.15 -3.31 1.43
N LEU A 305 13.06 -3.98 1.12
CA LEU A 305 12.82 -5.37 1.51
C LEU A 305 12.56 -6.25 0.29
N LYS A 306 12.73 -7.54 0.48
CA LYS A 306 12.32 -8.57 -0.48
C LYS A 306 11.47 -9.60 0.25
N LEU A 307 10.33 -9.97 -0.33
CA LEU A 307 9.52 -11.06 0.19
C LEU A 307 10.12 -12.42 -0.17
N VAL A 308 9.78 -13.44 0.61
CA VAL A 308 10.18 -14.85 0.46
C VAL A 308 8.99 -15.70 0.05
#